data_AF-A0A257JJS6-F1
#
_entry.id   AF-A0A257JJS6-F1
#
_cell.length_a   1.000
_cell.length_b   1.000
_cell.length_c   1.000
_cell.angle_alpha   90.00
_cell.angle_beta   90.00
_cell.angle_gamma   90.00
#
_symmetry.space_group_name_H-M   'P 1'
#
loop_
_entity.id
_entity.type
_entity.pdbx_description
1 polymer ?
#
loop_
_entity_poly.entity_id
_entity_poly.type
_entity_poly.pdbx_seq_one_letter_code
_entity_poly.pdbx_strand_id
1 'polypeptide(L)'
;FLLTPVGRGGGLPIVIEMDGIEYHAKSVAQDLLDRMLMIRSRLVRVWTLSWRDLDPEDKNYLNPLSEASLGAQMTGPLGRALASPLFSQHADEVRSLQTVSTLDALKRLLDGDADGDTATRSVLVRGLVKAGRPLDDLPRNAAISETGRLYLASSEVAEHVGSGALDLYLACQKISPTEWAQSDHDIRLLLRGALPDPGEVPAAKTLYTEAWRGLWRLVNLFQGARGLHIEFDGLDTLAPPDMSGPLAICEESPESAAWEEARALCDDAFHSLIDALIAAEIPGPDRIGDDLLLDGRVIGMIEFGWADARVAVAERAIDEDDWQLIQFDPETDQVGETVSRIVSALQEARK
;
A
#
# COMPACT_ATOMS: atom_id res chain seq x y z
N PHE A 1 -11.25 9.60 3.85
CA PHE A 1 -11.10 10.08 2.46
C PHE A 1 -10.77 8.90 1.57
N LEU A 2 -11.18 8.92 0.31
CA LEU A 2 -10.74 7.93 -0.68
C LEU A 2 -9.94 8.66 -1.75
N LEU A 3 -8.69 8.23 -1.97
CA LEU A 3 -7.84 8.73 -3.04
C LEU A 3 -7.70 7.63 -4.09
N THR A 4 -8.15 7.88 -5.30
CA THR A 4 -7.99 6.96 -6.44
C THR A 4 -6.79 7.44 -7.26
N PRO A 5 -5.77 6.59 -7.50
CA PRO A 5 -4.69 6.91 -8.42
C PRO A 5 -5.27 7.24 -9.81
N VAL A 6 -4.80 8.32 -10.43
CA VAL A 6 -5.15 8.66 -11.81
C VAL A 6 -3.95 8.45 -12.71
N GLY A 7 -4.13 7.78 -13.85
CA GLY A 7 -3.06 7.56 -14.85
C GLY A 7 -1.97 6.59 -14.39
N ARG A 8 -2.27 5.71 -13.42
CA ARG A 8 -1.37 4.65 -12.95
C ARG A 8 -2.09 3.31 -12.97
N GLY A 9 -1.97 2.61 -14.09
CA GLY A 9 -2.53 1.26 -14.25
C GLY A 9 -2.12 0.33 -13.10
N GLY A 10 -3.10 -0.26 -12.42
CA GLY A 10 -2.90 -1.21 -11.32
C GLY A 10 -2.70 -0.61 -9.92
N GLY A 11 -2.76 0.72 -9.76
CA GLY A 11 -2.70 1.36 -8.44
C GLY A 11 -3.98 1.14 -7.63
N LEU A 12 -3.87 0.57 -6.42
CA LEU A 12 -5.03 0.43 -5.53
C LEU A 12 -5.48 1.79 -4.97
N PRO A 13 -6.79 2.06 -4.91
CA PRO A 13 -7.32 3.18 -4.16
C PRO A 13 -6.84 3.19 -2.69
N ILE A 14 -6.62 4.37 -2.14
CA ILE A 14 -6.12 4.58 -0.78
C ILE A 14 -7.22 5.20 0.07
N VAL A 15 -7.72 4.45 1.04
CA VAL A 15 -8.60 4.94 2.09
C VAL A 15 -7.76 5.62 3.17
N ILE A 16 -7.88 6.94 3.30
CA ILE A 16 -7.26 7.71 4.39
C ILE A 16 -8.24 7.85 5.54
N GLU A 17 -7.89 7.27 6.68
CA GLU A 17 -8.60 7.42 7.95
C GLU A 17 -7.89 8.48 8.80
N MET A 18 -8.59 9.59 9.06
CA MET A 18 -8.14 10.62 9.99
C MET A 18 -8.69 10.28 11.37
N ASP A 19 -7.87 9.67 12.20
CA ASP A 19 -8.33 9.09 13.45
C ASP A 19 -8.00 10.04 14.61
N GLY A 20 -9.07 10.55 15.22
CA GLY A 20 -9.02 11.40 16.39
C GLY A 20 -8.89 10.54 17.63
N ILE A 21 -7.68 10.48 18.19
CA ILE A 21 -7.36 9.61 19.34
C ILE A 21 -8.35 9.69 20.52
N GLU A 22 -8.93 10.86 20.78
CA GLU A 22 -9.90 11.09 21.85
C GLU A 22 -11.27 10.43 21.59
N TYR A 23 -11.62 10.23 20.32
CA TYR A 23 -12.91 9.66 19.89
C TYR A 23 -12.83 8.14 19.72
N HIS A 24 -11.67 7.62 19.32
CA HIS A 24 -11.51 6.20 18.96
C HIS A 24 -10.85 5.35 20.06
N ALA A 25 -10.49 5.93 21.20
CA ALA A 25 -9.82 5.18 22.26
C ALA A 25 -10.61 3.96 22.78
N LYS A 26 -11.94 3.96 22.59
CA LYS A 26 -12.82 2.85 22.99
C LYS A 26 -13.18 1.91 21.83
N SER A 27 -12.80 2.23 20.59
CA SER A 27 -13.17 1.48 19.38
C SER A 27 -11.97 0.85 18.66
N VAL A 28 -10.73 1.01 19.17
CA VAL A 28 -9.50 0.53 18.50
C VAL A 28 -9.60 -0.91 17.99
N ALA A 29 -10.19 -1.83 18.76
CA ALA A 29 -10.37 -3.22 18.32
C ALA A 29 -11.28 -3.34 17.08
N GLN A 30 -12.39 -2.63 17.06
CA GLN A 30 -13.30 -2.59 15.90
C GLN A 30 -12.63 -1.88 14.72
N ASP A 31 -11.95 -0.77 14.98
CA ASP A 31 -11.18 -0.01 13.99
C ASP A 31 -10.11 -0.88 13.31
N LEU A 32 -9.40 -1.71 14.09
CA LEU A 32 -8.45 -2.70 13.57
C LEU A 32 -9.13 -3.78 12.74
N LEU A 33 -10.27 -4.31 13.19
CA LEU A 33 -11.02 -5.32 12.45
C LEU A 33 -11.40 -4.79 11.05
N ASP A 34 -12.05 -3.63 10.99
CA ASP A 34 -12.55 -3.05 9.75
C ASP A 34 -11.40 -2.75 8.77
N ARG A 35 -10.31 -2.17 9.27
CA ARG A 35 -9.13 -1.86 8.45
C ARG A 35 -8.41 -3.11 7.98
N MET A 36 -8.30 -4.14 8.82
CA MET A 36 -7.69 -5.41 8.41
C MET A 36 -8.55 -6.16 7.38
N LEU A 37 -9.88 -6.05 7.45
CA LEU A 37 -10.77 -6.60 6.42
C LEU A 37 -10.58 -5.87 5.08
N MET A 38 -10.50 -4.54 5.10
CA MET A 38 -10.19 -3.74 3.90
C MET A 38 -8.82 -4.09 3.31
N ILE A 39 -7.77 -4.13 4.14
CA ILE A 39 -6.40 -4.50 3.71
C ILE A 39 -6.40 -5.90 3.09
N ARG A 40 -7.08 -6.87 3.71
CA ARG A 40 -7.13 -8.26 3.24
C ARG A 40 -8.00 -8.45 2.01
N SER A 41 -8.91 -7.52 1.72
CA SER A 41 -9.70 -7.55 0.47
C SER A 41 -8.84 -7.38 -0.77
N ARG A 42 -7.64 -6.76 -0.64
CA ARG A 42 -6.75 -6.37 -1.76
C ARG A 42 -7.36 -5.36 -2.72
N LEU A 43 -8.54 -4.81 -2.44
CA LEU A 43 -9.20 -3.82 -3.28
C LEU A 43 -8.76 -2.39 -2.96
N VAL A 44 -8.26 -2.15 -1.74
CA VAL A 44 -7.81 -0.85 -1.28
C VAL A 44 -6.57 -0.98 -0.40
N ARG A 45 -5.79 0.10 -0.33
CA ARG A 45 -4.86 0.35 0.77
C ARG A 45 -5.55 1.22 1.81
N VAL A 46 -5.16 1.05 3.07
CA VAL A 46 -5.73 1.82 4.18
C VAL A 46 -4.62 2.54 4.90
N TRP A 47 -4.77 3.85 5.08
CA TRP A 47 -3.75 4.67 5.72
C TRP A 47 -4.35 5.46 6.88
N THR A 48 -3.95 5.12 8.10
CA THR A 48 -4.44 5.81 9.31
C THR A 48 -3.47 6.89 9.76
N LEU A 49 -3.96 8.10 9.98
CA LEU A 49 -3.20 9.26 10.46
C LEU A 49 -3.90 9.88 11.67
N SER A 50 -3.13 10.29 12.68
CA SER A 50 -3.59 11.25 13.68
C SER A 50 -3.19 12.67 13.29
N TRP A 51 -3.79 13.67 13.96
CA TRP A 51 -3.39 15.07 13.81
C TRP A 51 -1.90 15.30 14.13
N ARG A 52 -1.31 14.53 15.04
CA ARG A 52 0.12 14.62 15.39
C ARG A 52 1.02 14.14 14.26
N ASP A 53 0.55 13.21 13.44
CA ASP A 53 1.33 12.70 12.30
C ASP A 53 1.46 13.73 11.17
N LEU A 54 0.69 14.82 11.22
CA LEU A 54 0.82 15.95 10.30
C LEU A 54 1.96 16.90 10.69
N ASP A 55 2.46 16.82 11.93
CA ASP A 55 3.64 17.56 12.37
C ASP A 55 4.90 16.72 12.10
N PRO A 56 5.76 17.10 11.14
CA PRO A 56 6.96 16.34 10.80
C PRO A 56 7.97 16.26 11.95
N GLU A 57 7.88 17.16 12.94
CA GLU A 57 8.74 17.20 14.11
C GLU A 57 8.24 16.31 15.25
N ASP A 58 6.96 15.95 15.27
CA ASP A 58 6.38 15.09 16.33
C ASP A 58 6.67 13.61 16.07
N LYS A 59 7.87 13.19 16.51
CA LYS A 59 8.33 11.79 16.46
C LYS A 59 7.94 10.97 17.68
N ASN A 60 6.97 11.42 18.48
CA ASN A 60 6.54 10.72 19.69
C ASN A 60 5.57 9.59 19.34
N TYR A 61 6.14 8.44 19.02
CA TYR A 61 5.43 7.18 18.81
C TYR A 61 6.34 6.01 19.20
N LEU A 62 5.76 4.91 19.66
CA LEU A 62 6.51 3.68 19.89
C LEU A 62 6.98 3.11 18.55
N ASN A 63 8.27 2.83 18.44
CA ASN A 63 8.87 2.30 17.21
C ASN A 63 9.75 1.06 17.51
N PRO A 64 9.17 -0.15 17.47
CA PRO A 64 9.91 -1.40 17.65
C PRO A 64 11.06 -1.63 16.64
N LEU A 65 11.04 -0.95 15.50
CA LEU A 65 12.08 -1.07 14.46
C LEU A 65 13.22 -0.07 14.62
N SER A 66 13.11 0.89 15.54
CA SER A 66 14.17 1.87 15.81
C SER A 66 15.43 1.18 16.35
N GLU A 67 16.62 1.70 16.02
CA GLU A 67 17.88 1.16 16.57
C GLU A 67 17.91 1.14 18.10
N ALA A 68 17.25 2.12 18.74
CA ALA A 68 17.10 2.18 20.19
C ALA A 68 16.30 0.99 20.75
N SER A 69 15.24 0.55 20.05
CA SER A 69 14.43 -0.60 20.46
C SER A 69 15.08 -1.94 20.07
N LEU A 70 15.74 -2.00 18.92
CA LEU A 70 16.46 -3.17 18.43
C LEU A 70 17.69 -3.51 19.29
N GLY A 71 18.40 -2.48 19.75
CA GLY A 71 19.66 -2.62 20.48
C GLY A 71 20.79 -3.22 19.62
N ALA A 72 22.01 -3.23 20.18
CA ALA A 72 23.21 -3.66 19.46
C ALA A 72 23.13 -5.10 18.91
N GLN A 73 22.34 -5.96 19.56
CA GLN A 73 22.23 -7.38 19.25
C GLN A 73 21.54 -7.64 17.91
N MET A 74 20.65 -6.72 17.50
CA MET A 74 19.88 -6.79 16.26
C MET A 74 20.42 -5.76 15.25
N THR A 75 20.75 -4.55 15.69
CA THR A 75 21.29 -3.48 14.83
C THR A 75 22.63 -3.88 14.18
N GLY A 76 23.53 -4.54 14.91
CA GLY A 76 24.83 -4.97 14.38
C GLY A 76 24.71 -6.00 13.24
N PRO A 77 24.01 -7.13 13.45
CA PRO A 77 23.76 -8.11 12.40
C PRO A 77 23.00 -7.55 11.20
N LEU A 78 21.96 -6.74 11.42
CA LEU A 78 21.22 -6.09 10.33
C LEU A 78 22.15 -5.17 9.52
N GLY A 79 22.93 -4.32 10.19
CA GLY A 79 23.91 -3.45 9.53
C GLY A 79 24.96 -4.23 8.72
N ARG A 80 25.40 -5.38 9.22
CA ARG A 80 26.30 -6.28 8.46
C ARG A 80 25.61 -6.87 7.23
N ALA A 81 24.36 -7.31 7.35
CA ALA A 81 23.59 -7.82 6.21
C ALA A 81 23.45 -6.74 5.13
N LEU A 82 23.05 -5.52 5.52
CA LEU A 82 22.88 -4.39 4.60
C LEU A 82 24.19 -3.90 3.96
N ALA A 83 25.34 -4.16 4.58
CA ALA A 83 26.65 -3.88 3.99
C ALA A 83 27.11 -4.93 2.96
N SER A 84 26.41 -6.06 2.84
CA SER A 84 26.70 -7.10 1.85
C SER A 84 26.41 -6.59 0.44
N PRO A 85 27.22 -6.94 -0.59
CA PRO A 85 26.93 -6.62 -1.98
C PRO A 85 25.56 -7.14 -2.47
N LEU A 86 25.01 -8.16 -1.81
CA LEU A 86 23.68 -8.70 -2.13
C LEU A 86 22.54 -7.74 -1.77
N PHE A 87 22.73 -6.89 -0.75
CA PHE A 87 21.65 -6.09 -0.15
C PHE A 87 21.96 -4.60 -0.07
N SER A 88 23.17 -4.17 -0.45
CA SER A 88 23.57 -2.77 -0.36
C SER A 88 22.67 -1.82 -1.14
N GLN A 89 22.05 -2.29 -2.24
CA GLN A 89 21.08 -1.51 -3.01
C GLN A 89 19.77 -1.24 -2.24
N HIS A 90 19.40 -2.08 -1.28
CA HIS A 90 18.19 -1.92 -0.45
C HIS A 90 18.48 -1.27 0.91
N ALA A 91 19.74 -0.96 1.20
CA ALA A 91 20.15 -0.54 2.54
C ALA A 91 19.47 0.75 3.01
N ASP A 92 19.33 1.74 2.13
CA ASP A 92 18.73 3.02 2.47
C ASP A 92 17.21 2.91 2.59
N GLU A 93 16.57 2.10 1.75
CA GLU A 93 15.13 1.78 1.86
C GLU A 93 14.84 1.07 3.18
N VAL A 94 15.65 0.07 3.57
CA VAL A 94 15.48 -0.67 4.82
C VAL A 94 15.64 0.28 6.02
N ARG A 95 16.68 1.10 6.05
CA ARG A 95 16.88 2.11 7.11
C ARG A 95 15.75 3.12 7.14
N SER A 96 15.23 3.49 5.96
CA SER A 96 14.11 4.40 5.87
C SER A 96 12.84 3.77 6.42
N LEU A 97 12.54 2.50 6.10
CA LEU A 97 11.38 1.78 6.66
C LEU A 97 11.41 1.73 8.20
N GLN A 98 12.59 1.62 8.80
CA GLN A 98 12.76 1.64 10.25
C GLN A 98 12.40 2.99 10.91
N THR A 99 12.49 4.12 10.18
CA THR A 99 12.42 5.46 10.78
C THR A 99 11.40 6.41 10.13
N VAL A 100 10.88 6.08 8.94
CA VAL A 100 9.96 6.93 8.16
C VAL A 100 8.73 7.29 9.00
N SER A 101 8.32 8.55 8.91
CA SER A 101 7.09 9.04 9.51
C SER A 101 5.87 8.49 8.77
N THR A 102 4.72 8.44 9.43
CA THR A 102 3.48 7.96 8.81
C THR A 102 3.05 8.84 7.62
N LEU A 103 3.25 10.15 7.70
CA LEU A 103 2.94 11.07 6.61
C LEU A 103 3.92 10.94 5.44
N ASP A 104 5.23 10.81 5.69
CA ASP A 104 6.19 10.69 4.59
C ASP A 104 6.09 9.33 3.89
N ALA A 105 5.73 8.27 4.62
CA ALA A 105 5.42 6.99 4.01
C ALA A 105 4.13 7.05 3.16
N LEU A 106 3.13 7.85 3.54
CA LEU A 106 1.98 8.12 2.67
C LEU A 106 2.39 8.86 1.41
N LYS A 107 3.24 9.90 1.52
CA LYS A 107 3.72 10.64 0.33
C LYS A 107 4.41 9.72 -0.66
N ARG A 108 5.31 8.86 -0.20
CA ARG A 108 5.96 7.84 -1.05
C ARG A 108 4.97 6.88 -1.71
N LEU A 109 3.95 6.46 -0.95
CA LEU A 109 2.89 5.63 -1.50
C LEU A 109 2.14 6.37 -2.62
N LEU A 110 1.82 7.65 -2.42
CA LEU A 110 1.17 8.50 -3.43
C LEU A 110 2.10 8.79 -4.62
N ASP A 111 3.42 8.86 -4.40
CA ASP A 111 4.42 9.03 -5.44
C ASP A 111 4.69 7.75 -6.22
N GLY A 112 4.14 6.60 -5.80
CA GLY A 112 4.20 5.35 -6.55
C GLY A 112 5.45 4.52 -6.28
N ASP A 113 6.22 4.90 -5.26
CA ASP A 113 7.45 4.21 -4.86
C ASP A 113 7.19 2.86 -4.14
N ALA A 114 5.95 2.34 -4.22
CA ALA A 114 5.49 1.15 -3.49
C ALA A 114 5.91 -0.19 -4.13
N ASP A 115 6.56 -0.18 -5.30
CA ASP A 115 7.04 -1.41 -5.95
C ASP A 115 8.32 -1.98 -5.32
N GLY A 116 9.12 -1.17 -4.63
CA GLY A 116 10.32 -1.62 -3.88
C GLY A 116 10.01 -2.35 -2.56
N ASP A 117 8.77 -2.26 -2.12
CA ASP A 117 8.32 -2.50 -0.76
C ASP A 117 8.45 -3.99 -0.36
N THR A 118 8.31 -4.92 -1.32
CA THR A 118 8.47 -6.37 -1.11
C THR A 118 9.92 -6.76 -0.80
N ALA A 119 10.87 -6.31 -1.63
CA ALA A 119 12.28 -6.61 -1.43
C ALA A 119 12.80 -5.98 -0.14
N THR A 120 12.47 -4.70 0.10
CA THR A 120 12.83 -3.99 1.33
C THR A 120 12.29 -4.70 2.57
N ARG A 121 11.00 -5.06 2.61
CA ARG A 121 10.40 -5.81 3.74
C ARG A 121 11.09 -7.16 3.94
N SER A 122 11.31 -7.91 2.88
CA SER A 122 11.90 -9.25 2.99
C SER A 122 13.34 -9.19 3.51
N VAL A 123 14.15 -8.26 3.01
CA VAL A 123 15.53 -8.03 3.51
C VAL A 123 15.51 -7.58 4.98
N LEU A 124 14.63 -6.64 5.36
CA LEU A 124 14.50 -6.21 6.75
C LEU A 124 14.15 -7.38 7.67
N VAL A 125 13.08 -8.11 7.35
CA VAL A 125 12.58 -9.21 8.18
C VAL A 125 13.63 -10.30 8.32
N ARG A 126 14.23 -10.74 7.22
CA ARG A 126 15.25 -11.80 7.24
C ARG A 126 16.54 -11.36 7.90
N GLY A 127 16.92 -10.09 7.74
CA GLY A 127 18.05 -9.48 8.43
C GLY A 127 17.86 -9.43 9.96
N LEU A 128 16.63 -9.16 10.42
CA LEU A 128 16.27 -9.20 11.83
C LEU A 128 16.18 -10.64 12.36
N VAL A 129 15.49 -11.54 11.65
CA VAL A 129 15.31 -12.94 12.06
C VAL A 129 16.64 -13.69 12.09
N LYS A 130 17.49 -13.51 11.08
CA LYS A 130 18.82 -14.13 10.97
C LYS A 130 18.77 -15.66 11.13
N ALA A 131 19.11 -16.17 12.31
CA ALA A 131 19.10 -17.60 12.63
C ALA A 131 17.80 -18.03 13.34
N GLY A 132 17.00 -17.05 13.75
CA GLY A 132 15.83 -17.19 14.59
C GLY A 132 16.15 -17.76 15.97
N ARG A 133 15.09 -17.91 16.74
CA ARG A 133 15.04 -18.71 17.96
C ARG A 133 13.71 -19.48 18.00
N PRO A 134 13.63 -20.57 18.79
CA PRO A 134 12.36 -21.25 19.01
C PRO A 134 11.28 -20.27 19.46
N LEU A 135 10.04 -20.50 19.01
CA LEU A 135 8.91 -19.61 19.31
C LEU A 135 8.69 -19.45 20.82
N ASP A 136 8.85 -20.54 21.57
CA ASP A 136 8.71 -20.59 23.03
C ASP A 136 9.81 -19.83 23.79
N ASP A 137 10.89 -19.47 23.11
CA ASP A 137 12.00 -18.66 23.66
C ASP A 137 11.88 -17.18 23.28
N LEU A 138 10.86 -16.79 22.50
CA LEU A 138 10.65 -15.40 22.14
C LEU A 138 10.18 -14.59 23.36
N PRO A 139 10.68 -13.36 23.55
CA PRO A 139 10.19 -12.48 24.60
C PRO A 139 8.67 -12.30 24.49
N ARG A 140 7.99 -12.30 25.64
CA ARG A 140 6.54 -12.07 25.75
C ARG A 140 5.65 -13.03 24.94
N ASN A 141 6.17 -14.19 24.50
CA ASN A 141 5.38 -15.18 23.73
C ASN A 141 4.11 -15.68 24.44
N ALA A 142 4.08 -15.61 25.78
CA ALA A 142 2.92 -16.00 26.58
C ALA A 142 1.71 -15.09 26.34
N ALA A 143 1.92 -13.86 25.83
CA ALA A 143 0.88 -12.89 25.51
C ALA A 143 0.26 -13.09 24.11
N ILE A 144 0.82 -14.00 23.31
CA ILE A 144 0.28 -14.39 22.01
C ILE A 144 -0.79 -15.46 22.22
N SER A 145 -1.88 -15.39 21.46
CA SER A 145 -2.90 -16.44 21.47
C SER A 145 -2.35 -17.78 20.97
N GLU A 146 -3.06 -18.88 21.26
CA GLU A 146 -2.73 -20.19 20.68
C GLU A 146 -2.76 -20.15 19.15
N THR A 147 -3.76 -19.48 18.57
CA THR A 147 -3.92 -19.32 17.13
C THR A 147 -2.74 -18.55 16.51
N GLY A 148 -2.30 -17.47 17.15
CA GLY A 148 -1.13 -16.70 16.72
C GLY A 148 0.16 -17.52 16.82
N ARG A 149 0.31 -18.34 17.86
CA ARG A 149 1.46 -19.25 17.99
C ARG A 149 1.50 -20.29 16.88
N LEU A 150 0.37 -20.94 16.58
CA LEU A 150 0.26 -21.90 15.48
C LEU A 150 0.54 -21.25 14.11
N TYR A 151 0.05 -20.02 13.93
CA TYR A 151 0.31 -19.24 12.73
C TYR A 151 1.81 -18.98 12.52
N LEU A 152 2.53 -18.55 13.56
CA LEU A 152 3.98 -18.31 13.50
C LEU A 152 4.79 -19.61 13.38
N ALA A 153 4.38 -20.68 14.07
CA ALA A 153 5.04 -22.00 14.06
C ALA A 153 4.98 -22.71 12.70
N SER A 154 4.17 -22.21 11.76
CA SER A 154 4.12 -22.70 10.38
C SER A 154 5.34 -22.25 9.54
N SER A 155 6.26 -21.49 10.13
CA SER A 155 7.54 -21.06 9.54
C SER A 155 8.72 -21.65 10.33
N GLU A 156 9.90 -21.76 9.69
CA GLU A 156 11.07 -22.42 10.28
C GLU A 156 11.79 -21.60 11.36
N VAL A 157 11.91 -20.28 11.15
CA VAL A 157 12.64 -19.39 12.05
C VAL A 157 11.78 -18.21 12.43
N ALA A 158 11.86 -17.81 13.70
CA ALA A 158 11.11 -16.68 14.25
C ALA A 158 12.00 -15.79 15.11
N GLU A 159 11.60 -14.53 15.20
CA GLU A 159 12.25 -13.51 16.00
C GLU A 159 11.23 -12.46 16.47
N HIS A 160 11.64 -11.63 17.41
CA HIS A 160 10.80 -10.66 18.09
C HIS A 160 11.50 -9.31 18.18
N VAL A 161 10.75 -8.25 17.89
CA VAL A 161 11.14 -6.87 18.17
C VAL A 161 10.00 -6.19 18.92
N GLY A 162 10.31 -5.36 19.91
CA GLY A 162 9.30 -4.76 20.76
C GLY A 162 9.69 -3.39 21.29
N SER A 163 8.70 -2.56 21.56
CA SER A 163 8.85 -1.26 22.20
C SER A 163 7.61 -0.96 23.02
N GLY A 164 7.77 -0.83 24.34
CA GLY A 164 6.67 -0.60 25.27
C GLY A 164 5.52 -1.61 25.10
N ALA A 165 4.35 -1.08 24.74
CA ALA A 165 3.08 -1.79 24.55
C ALA A 165 2.93 -2.52 23.20
N LEU A 166 3.95 -2.45 22.33
CA LEU A 166 3.92 -3.05 21.00
C LEU A 166 4.98 -4.15 20.86
N ASP A 167 4.53 -5.27 20.32
CA ASP A 167 5.31 -6.45 20.02
C ASP A 167 5.11 -6.84 18.56
N LEU A 168 6.20 -6.98 17.80
CA LEU A 168 6.18 -7.48 16.44
C LEU A 168 6.98 -8.78 16.37
N TYR A 169 6.27 -9.87 16.15
CA TYR A 169 6.85 -11.17 15.91
C TYR A 169 7.02 -11.37 14.39
N LEU A 170 8.21 -11.81 14.02
CA LEU A 170 8.67 -11.97 12.65
C LEU A 170 8.96 -13.45 12.45
N ALA A 171 8.34 -14.11 11.47
CA ALA A 171 8.66 -15.49 11.15
C ALA A 171 8.75 -15.72 9.64
N CYS A 172 9.71 -16.53 9.20
CA CYS A 172 9.93 -16.82 7.79
C CYS A 172 10.59 -18.19 7.59
N GLN A 173 10.60 -18.67 6.35
CA GLN A 173 11.36 -19.87 5.95
C GLN A 173 12.85 -19.54 5.86
N LYS A 174 13.70 -20.55 6.04
CA LYS A 174 15.15 -20.38 5.87
C LYS A 174 15.57 -20.61 4.42
N ILE A 175 15.61 -19.52 3.65
CA ILE A 175 16.06 -19.54 2.24
C ILE A 175 17.47 -18.93 2.08
N SER A 176 18.07 -19.11 0.91
CA SER A 176 19.39 -18.55 0.60
C SER A 176 19.37 -17.02 0.65
N PRO A 177 20.42 -16.34 1.15
CA PRO A 177 20.56 -14.88 1.05
C PRO A 177 20.37 -14.33 -0.36
N THR A 178 20.73 -15.08 -1.40
CA THR A 178 20.52 -14.69 -2.81
C THR A 178 19.04 -14.58 -3.20
N GLU A 179 18.15 -15.16 -2.41
CA GLU A 179 16.70 -15.22 -2.64
C GLU A 179 15.93 -14.23 -1.76
N TRP A 180 16.59 -13.58 -0.78
CA TRP A 180 15.90 -12.72 0.19
C TRP A 180 15.14 -11.57 -0.47
N ALA A 181 15.70 -10.93 -1.50
CA ALA A 181 15.04 -9.81 -2.17
C ALA A 181 13.94 -10.24 -3.16
N GLN A 182 13.76 -11.54 -3.41
CA GLN A 182 12.89 -12.03 -4.49
C GLN A 182 11.42 -12.19 -4.08
N SER A 183 11.14 -12.41 -2.79
CA SER A 183 9.78 -12.70 -2.31
C SER A 183 9.63 -12.44 -0.81
N ASP A 184 8.42 -12.05 -0.41
CA ASP A 184 7.96 -11.99 0.98
C ASP A 184 6.79 -12.95 1.28
N HIS A 185 6.47 -13.88 0.37
CA HIS A 185 5.27 -14.73 0.48
C HIS A 185 5.25 -15.67 1.69
N ASP A 186 6.41 -16.07 2.18
CA ASP A 186 6.56 -16.93 3.35
C ASP A 186 6.68 -16.16 4.66
N ILE A 187 6.80 -14.83 4.59
CA ILE A 187 6.94 -13.96 5.75
C ILE A 187 5.60 -13.87 6.46
N ARG A 188 5.64 -14.09 7.77
CA ARG A 188 4.54 -13.95 8.70
C ARG A 188 4.90 -12.88 9.70
N LEU A 189 4.00 -11.92 9.87
CA LEU A 189 4.14 -10.84 10.82
C LEU A 189 2.96 -10.92 11.78
N LEU A 190 3.23 -11.02 13.07
CA LEU A 190 2.19 -10.91 14.10
C LEU A 190 2.48 -9.67 14.94
N LEU A 191 1.65 -8.65 14.77
CA LEU A 191 1.67 -7.45 15.59
C LEU A 191 0.72 -7.63 16.77
N ARG A 192 1.28 -7.69 17.99
CA ARG A 192 0.52 -7.68 19.23
C ARG A 192 0.59 -6.29 19.85
N GLY A 193 -0.56 -5.64 19.96
CA GLY A 193 -0.70 -4.35 20.66
C GLY A 193 -1.49 -4.52 21.96
N ALA A 194 -0.94 -4.05 23.08
CA ALA A 194 -1.61 -4.02 24.39
C ALA A 194 -1.61 -2.59 24.92
N LEU A 195 -2.49 -1.74 24.38
CA LEU A 195 -2.49 -0.31 24.72
C LEU A 195 -2.79 -0.10 26.21
N PRO A 196 -2.06 0.81 26.89
CA PRO A 196 -2.35 1.14 28.27
C PRO A 196 -3.74 1.81 28.38
N ASP A 197 -4.26 1.92 29.60
CA ASP A 197 -5.43 2.79 29.83
C ASP A 197 -5.04 4.24 29.46
N PRO A 198 -5.82 4.95 28.61
CA PRO A 198 -5.56 6.34 28.30
C PRO A 198 -5.50 7.23 29.54
N GLY A 199 -6.23 6.89 30.60
CA GLY A 199 -6.29 7.63 31.85
C GLY A 199 -6.72 9.09 31.70
N GLU A 200 -6.79 9.80 32.83
CA GLU A 200 -7.17 11.23 32.83
C GLU A 200 -5.95 12.16 32.93
N VAL A 201 -4.82 11.66 33.45
CA VAL A 201 -3.61 12.45 33.68
C VAL A 201 -2.76 12.58 32.40
N PRO A 202 -2.07 13.72 32.18
CA PRO A 202 -1.31 13.96 30.95
C PRO A 202 -0.30 12.87 30.60
N ALA A 203 0.41 12.31 31.58
CA ALA A 203 1.39 11.26 31.34
C ALA A 203 0.77 9.95 30.80
N ALA A 204 -0.40 9.57 31.31
CA ALA A 204 -1.12 8.38 30.83
C ALA A 204 -1.60 8.59 29.39
N LYS A 205 -2.14 9.78 29.09
CA LYS A 205 -2.54 10.16 27.73
C LYS A 205 -1.36 10.12 26.76
N THR A 206 -0.19 10.59 27.17
CA THR A 206 1.03 10.53 26.34
C THR A 206 1.42 9.09 26.02
N LEU A 207 1.52 8.21 27.04
CA LEU A 207 1.87 6.81 26.83
C LEU A 207 0.89 6.09 25.89
N TYR A 208 -0.40 6.34 26.09
CA TYR A 208 -1.45 5.84 25.19
C TYR A 208 -1.27 6.36 23.78
N THR A 209 -1.05 7.67 23.62
CA THR A 209 -0.85 8.31 22.31
C THR A 209 0.33 7.73 21.56
N GLU A 210 1.47 7.58 22.22
CA GLU A 210 2.67 7.03 21.61
C GLU A 210 2.47 5.57 21.17
N ALA A 211 1.80 4.76 21.99
CA ALA A 211 1.51 3.37 21.68
C ALA A 211 0.50 3.23 20.54
N TRP A 212 -0.57 4.02 20.57
CA TRP A 212 -1.60 4.06 19.54
C TRP A 212 -1.03 4.53 18.19
N ARG A 213 -0.18 5.56 18.17
CA ARG A 213 0.48 6.02 16.94
C ARG A 213 1.46 4.98 16.40
N GLY A 214 2.21 4.33 17.29
CA GLY A 214 3.12 3.24 16.93
C GLY A 214 2.40 2.04 16.31
N LEU A 215 1.23 1.67 16.84
CA LEU A 215 0.38 0.61 16.31
C LEU A 215 0.00 0.90 14.85
N TRP A 216 -0.63 2.05 14.59
CA TRP A 216 -1.08 2.39 13.24
C TRP A 216 0.07 2.60 12.27
N ARG A 217 1.21 3.13 12.74
CA ARG A 217 2.43 3.20 11.92
C ARG A 217 2.83 1.81 11.43
N LEU A 218 2.88 0.80 12.31
CA LEU A 218 3.24 -0.56 11.91
C LEU A 218 2.21 -1.19 10.97
N VAL A 219 0.91 -0.97 11.21
CA VAL A 219 -0.16 -1.42 10.31
C VAL A 219 0.02 -0.81 8.92
N ASN A 220 0.20 0.51 8.85
CA ASN A 220 0.38 1.23 7.58
C ASN A 220 1.59 0.71 6.79
N LEU A 221 2.73 0.48 7.46
CA LEU A 221 3.97 0.04 6.82
C LEU A 221 3.94 -1.42 6.37
N PHE A 222 3.25 -2.29 7.10
CA PHE A 222 3.25 -3.74 6.81
C PHE A 222 1.99 -4.24 6.12
N GLN A 223 0.99 -3.39 5.84
CA GLN A 223 -0.25 -3.81 5.19
C GLN A 223 -0.04 -4.49 3.82
N GLY A 224 1.06 -4.19 3.13
CA GLY A 224 1.44 -4.84 1.87
C GLY A 224 1.88 -6.30 2.03
N ALA A 225 2.31 -6.70 3.23
CA ALA A 225 2.70 -8.07 3.51
C ALA A 225 1.46 -8.96 3.67
N ARG A 226 1.32 -9.97 2.80
CA ARG A 226 0.24 -10.98 2.89
C ARG A 226 0.11 -11.57 4.29
N GLY A 227 1.26 -11.85 4.92
CA GLY A 227 1.32 -12.49 6.21
C GLY A 227 1.10 -11.58 7.42
N LEU A 228 0.63 -10.34 7.25
CA LEU A 228 0.30 -9.46 8.37
C LEU A 228 -0.94 -9.97 9.14
N HIS A 229 -0.72 -10.21 10.42
CA HIS A 229 -1.76 -10.54 11.40
C HIS A 229 -1.63 -9.61 12.61
N ILE A 230 -2.77 -9.28 13.20
CA ILE A 230 -2.85 -8.41 14.38
C ILE A 230 -3.56 -9.17 15.49
N GLU A 231 -2.98 -9.16 16.67
CA GLU A 231 -3.64 -9.53 17.92
C GLU A 231 -3.75 -8.29 18.80
N PHE A 232 -4.94 -8.05 19.34
CA PHE A 232 -5.23 -6.87 20.14
C PHE A 232 -6.25 -7.21 21.23
N ASP A 233 -6.14 -6.56 22.39
CA ASP A 233 -7.09 -6.80 23.48
C ASP A 233 -8.51 -6.39 23.07
N GLY A 234 -9.44 -7.35 23.10
CA GLY A 234 -10.82 -7.15 22.64
C GLY A 234 -11.05 -7.43 21.14
N LEU A 235 -10.03 -7.92 20.41
CA LEU A 235 -10.14 -8.36 19.02
C LEU A 235 -10.00 -9.88 18.92
N ASP A 236 -11.07 -10.62 19.22
CA ASP A 236 -11.08 -12.09 19.20
C ASP A 236 -11.56 -12.69 17.86
N THR A 237 -12.10 -11.86 16.97
CA THR A 237 -12.77 -12.32 15.74
C THR A 237 -11.88 -12.36 14.50
N LEU A 238 -10.68 -11.76 14.57
CA LEU A 238 -9.76 -11.68 13.43
C LEU A 238 -8.94 -12.97 13.32
N ALA A 239 -9.26 -13.84 12.37
CA ALA A 239 -8.44 -15.01 12.07
C ALA A 239 -7.08 -14.62 11.43
N PRO A 240 -6.02 -15.45 11.55
CA PRO A 240 -4.80 -15.27 10.76
C PRO A 240 -5.07 -15.33 9.25
N PRO A 241 -4.25 -14.68 8.40
CA PRO A 241 -4.42 -14.75 6.96
C PRO A 241 -4.11 -16.15 6.44
N ASP A 242 -4.81 -16.57 5.38
CA ASP A 242 -4.50 -17.82 4.69
C ASP A 242 -3.23 -17.66 3.84
N MET A 243 -2.28 -18.56 4.07
CA MET A 243 -0.97 -18.61 3.42
C MET A 243 -0.84 -19.76 2.40
N SER A 244 -1.90 -20.57 2.20
CA SER A 244 -1.85 -21.85 1.46
C SER A 244 -2.22 -21.76 -0.03
N GLY A 245 -2.96 -20.73 -0.46
CA GLY A 245 -3.29 -20.49 -1.87
C GLY A 245 -2.33 -19.54 -2.60
N PRO A 246 -2.31 -19.52 -3.95
CA PRO A 246 -1.78 -18.37 -4.69
C PRO A 246 -2.49 -17.09 -4.22
N LEU A 247 -1.83 -15.93 -4.34
CA LEU A 247 -2.54 -14.67 -4.10
C LEU A 247 -3.78 -14.65 -5.01
N ALA A 248 -4.97 -14.56 -4.43
CA ALA A 248 -6.16 -14.22 -5.19
C ALA A 248 -5.97 -12.75 -5.60
N ILE A 249 -5.22 -12.53 -6.65
CA ILE A 249 -5.21 -11.26 -7.34
C ILE A 249 -6.55 -11.27 -8.07
N CYS A 250 -7.44 -10.33 -7.75
CA CYS A 250 -8.41 -9.90 -8.74
C CYS A 250 -7.58 -9.17 -9.79
N GLU A 251 -6.85 -9.95 -10.58
CA GLU A 251 -6.03 -9.47 -11.69
C GLU A 251 -7.05 -9.22 -12.80
N GLU A 252 -7.81 -8.14 -12.63
CA GLU A 252 -8.28 -7.43 -13.79
C GLU A 252 -7.03 -7.11 -14.60
N SER A 253 -7.03 -7.48 -15.87
CA SER A 253 -5.91 -7.15 -16.75
C SER A 253 -5.65 -5.64 -16.63
N PRO A 254 -4.41 -5.16 -16.77
CA PRO A 254 -4.12 -3.72 -16.75
C PRO A 254 -5.03 -2.91 -17.68
N GLU A 255 -5.47 -3.54 -18.78
CA GLU A 255 -6.45 -3.02 -19.72
C GLU A 255 -7.86 -2.90 -19.12
N SER A 256 -8.32 -3.89 -18.35
CA SER A 256 -9.60 -3.86 -17.64
C SER A 256 -9.62 -2.76 -16.57
N ALA A 257 -8.55 -2.65 -15.77
CA ALA A 257 -8.43 -1.63 -14.74
C ALA A 257 -8.45 -0.20 -15.33
N ALA A 258 -7.76 0.02 -16.46
CA ALA A 258 -7.75 1.31 -17.15
C ALA A 258 -9.14 1.71 -17.69
N TRP A 259 -9.92 0.75 -18.18
CA TRP A 259 -11.28 1.03 -18.64
C TRP A 259 -12.27 1.26 -17.48
N GLU A 260 -12.09 0.59 -16.34
CA GLU A 260 -12.85 0.90 -15.13
C GLU A 260 -12.55 2.31 -14.62
N GLU A 261 -11.28 2.72 -14.62
CA GLU A 261 -10.85 4.07 -14.27
C GLU A 261 -11.46 5.11 -15.21
N ALA A 262 -11.41 4.88 -16.53
CA ALA A 262 -12.03 5.76 -17.52
C ALA A 262 -13.54 5.89 -17.28
N ARG A 263 -14.22 4.78 -16.95
CA ARG A 263 -15.66 4.81 -16.65
C ARG A 263 -15.98 5.58 -15.37
N ALA A 264 -15.11 5.51 -14.38
CA ALA A 264 -15.30 6.19 -13.10
C ALA A 264 -15.06 7.70 -13.18
N LEU A 265 -14.19 8.15 -14.09
CA LEU A 265 -13.76 9.54 -14.20
C LEU A 265 -14.48 10.32 -15.31
N CYS A 266 -14.82 9.67 -16.42
CA CYS A 266 -15.57 10.32 -17.50
C CYS A 266 -17.05 10.48 -17.15
N ASP A 267 -17.70 11.47 -17.77
CA ASP A 267 -19.15 11.65 -17.68
C ASP A 267 -19.89 10.39 -18.19
N ASP A 268 -21.02 10.07 -17.56
CA ASP A 268 -21.88 8.93 -17.90
C ASP A 268 -22.25 8.90 -19.41
N ALA A 269 -22.29 10.06 -20.07
CA ALA A 269 -22.53 10.17 -21.50
C ALA A 269 -21.47 9.46 -22.37
N PHE A 270 -20.23 9.35 -21.89
CA PHE A 270 -19.12 8.67 -22.59
C PHE A 270 -19.13 7.15 -22.39
N HIS A 271 -19.91 6.61 -21.44
CA HIS A 271 -19.89 5.19 -21.10
C HIS A 271 -20.22 4.29 -22.28
N SER A 272 -21.12 4.73 -23.17
CA SER A 272 -21.48 3.98 -24.38
C SER A 272 -20.32 3.83 -25.37
N LEU A 273 -19.46 4.85 -25.48
CA LEU A 273 -18.24 4.79 -26.28
C LEU A 273 -17.20 3.91 -25.61
N ILE A 274 -17.02 4.03 -24.29
CA ILE A 274 -16.11 3.18 -23.50
C ILE A 274 -16.50 1.70 -23.66
N ASP A 275 -17.77 1.36 -23.50
CA ASP A 275 -18.29 -0.01 -23.68
C ASP A 275 -18.01 -0.55 -25.09
N ALA A 276 -18.13 0.30 -26.11
CA ALA A 276 -17.84 -0.08 -27.48
C ALA A 276 -16.35 -0.27 -27.75
N LEU A 277 -15.47 0.51 -27.10
CA LEU A 277 -14.01 0.36 -27.21
C LEU A 277 -13.52 -0.90 -26.48
N ILE A 278 -14.07 -1.23 -25.32
CA ILE A 278 -13.83 -2.50 -24.62
C ILE A 278 -14.24 -3.67 -25.54
N ALA A 279 -15.45 -3.61 -26.10
CA ALA A 279 -15.95 -4.65 -27.00
C ALA A 279 -15.15 -4.77 -28.32
N ALA A 280 -14.46 -3.69 -28.72
CA ALA A 280 -13.55 -3.67 -29.87
C ALA A 280 -12.11 -4.09 -29.50
N GLU A 281 -11.88 -4.57 -28.27
CA GLU A 281 -10.58 -5.03 -27.76
C GLU A 281 -9.48 -3.95 -27.88
N ILE A 282 -9.85 -2.68 -27.64
CA ILE A 282 -8.89 -1.58 -27.62
C ILE A 282 -8.12 -1.60 -26.30
N PRO A 283 -6.78 -1.44 -26.33
CA PRO A 283 -5.99 -1.30 -25.12
C PRO A 283 -6.53 -0.17 -24.24
N GLY A 284 -6.50 -0.35 -22.93
CA GLY A 284 -6.92 0.69 -21.99
C GLY A 284 -6.15 2.00 -22.17
N PRO A 285 -6.78 3.16 -21.95
CA PRO A 285 -6.11 4.46 -21.99
C PRO A 285 -5.15 4.60 -20.80
N ASP A 286 -4.10 5.41 -20.97
CA ASP A 286 -3.14 5.75 -19.90
C ASP A 286 -3.24 7.22 -19.46
N ARG A 287 -4.06 8.02 -20.15
CA ARG A 287 -4.42 9.40 -19.81
C ARG A 287 -5.92 9.51 -19.66
N ILE A 288 -6.39 10.08 -18.55
CA ILE A 288 -7.83 10.24 -18.27
C ILE A 288 -8.02 11.57 -17.53
N GLY A 289 -8.88 12.45 -18.06
CA GLY A 289 -9.17 13.75 -17.46
C GLY A 289 -8.00 14.76 -17.49
N ASP A 290 -7.02 14.59 -18.37
CA ASP A 290 -5.86 15.47 -18.48
C ASP A 290 -6.26 16.82 -19.11
N ASP A 291 -5.81 17.94 -18.51
CA ASP A 291 -5.99 19.29 -19.07
C ASP A 291 -5.14 19.47 -20.35
N LEU A 292 -5.76 19.97 -21.42
CA LEU A 292 -5.06 20.42 -22.63
C LEU A 292 -4.57 21.86 -22.44
N LEU A 293 -3.26 22.09 -22.64
CA LEU A 293 -2.59 23.35 -22.30
C LEU A 293 -1.95 24.00 -23.53
N LEU A 294 -2.35 25.24 -23.84
CA LEU A 294 -1.68 26.09 -24.82
C LEU A 294 -1.14 27.34 -24.15
N ASP A 295 0.18 27.59 -24.26
CA ASP A 295 0.88 28.71 -23.62
C ASP A 295 0.60 28.83 -22.10
N GLY A 296 0.46 27.69 -21.42
CA GLY A 296 0.19 27.62 -19.98
C GLY A 296 -1.26 27.94 -19.60
N ARG A 297 -2.20 27.94 -20.54
CA ARG A 297 -3.64 28.09 -20.29
C ARG A 297 -4.38 26.82 -20.67
N VAL A 298 -5.34 26.42 -19.82
CA VAL A 298 -6.25 25.31 -20.12
C VAL A 298 -7.19 25.74 -21.23
N ILE A 299 -7.15 25.01 -22.35
CA ILE A 299 -7.97 25.25 -23.54
C ILE A 299 -9.04 24.17 -23.73
N GLY A 300 -8.87 23.01 -23.10
CA GLY A 300 -9.80 21.88 -23.14
C GLY A 300 -9.36 20.79 -22.18
N MET A 301 -10.02 19.64 -22.27
CA MET A 301 -9.72 18.46 -21.46
C MET A 301 -9.76 17.22 -22.35
N ILE A 302 -8.83 16.31 -22.13
CA ILE A 302 -8.89 14.95 -22.64
C ILE A 302 -9.81 14.17 -21.71
N GLU A 303 -10.83 13.52 -22.26
CA GLU A 303 -11.64 12.57 -21.49
C GLU A 303 -10.81 11.32 -21.19
N PHE A 304 -10.25 10.71 -22.24
CA PHE A 304 -9.26 9.65 -22.14
C PHE A 304 -8.37 9.56 -23.39
N GLY A 305 -7.16 9.01 -23.26
CA GLY A 305 -6.21 8.92 -24.36
C GLY A 305 -5.04 7.96 -24.13
N TRP A 306 -4.20 7.83 -25.17
CA TRP A 306 -3.04 6.95 -25.26
C TRP A 306 -1.79 7.78 -25.55
N ALA A 307 -0.96 8.01 -24.53
CA ALA A 307 0.19 8.92 -24.61
C ALA A 307 1.24 8.48 -25.62
N ASP A 308 1.56 7.19 -25.67
CA ASP A 308 2.53 6.65 -26.63
C ASP A 308 2.09 6.87 -28.08
N ALA A 309 0.79 6.78 -28.34
CA ALA A 309 0.22 7.00 -29.67
C ALA A 309 -0.07 8.49 -29.95
N ARG A 310 -0.05 9.34 -28.93
CA ARG A 310 -0.52 10.73 -28.98
C ARG A 310 -1.93 10.85 -29.57
N VAL A 311 -2.82 9.92 -29.22
CA VAL A 311 -4.23 9.92 -29.63
C VAL A 311 -5.08 10.11 -28.38
N ALA A 312 -6.06 11.00 -28.44
CA ALA A 312 -6.95 11.25 -27.31
C ALA A 312 -8.37 11.56 -27.76
N VAL A 313 -9.35 11.26 -26.90
CA VAL A 313 -10.76 11.60 -27.09
C VAL A 313 -11.10 12.80 -26.22
N ALA A 314 -11.81 13.76 -26.81
CA ALA A 314 -12.27 14.96 -26.12
C ALA A 314 -13.67 15.34 -26.61
N GLU A 315 -14.45 16.02 -25.77
CA GLU A 315 -15.78 16.52 -26.16
C GLU A 315 -15.70 17.56 -27.30
N ARG A 316 -14.58 18.30 -27.36
CA ARG A 316 -14.35 19.35 -28.37
C ARG A 316 -13.01 19.14 -29.06
N ALA A 317 -13.00 19.11 -30.39
CA ALA A 317 -11.75 19.21 -31.14
C ALA A 317 -11.14 20.61 -30.97
N ILE A 318 -9.87 20.63 -30.59
CA ILE A 318 -9.03 21.82 -30.65
C ILE A 318 -7.84 21.45 -31.52
N ASP A 319 -7.45 22.34 -32.45
CA ASP A 319 -6.23 22.12 -33.22
C ASP A 319 -5.03 22.32 -32.28
N GLU A 320 -4.39 21.21 -31.93
CA GLU A 320 -3.16 21.18 -31.16
C GLU A 320 -2.13 20.29 -31.87
N ASP A 321 -0.89 20.75 -31.95
CA ASP A 321 0.16 20.08 -32.73
C ASP A 321 0.68 18.79 -32.06
N ASP A 322 0.40 18.58 -30.78
CA ASP A 322 0.97 17.48 -29.99
C ASP A 322 0.08 16.23 -29.88
N TRP A 323 -1.24 16.38 -30.04
CA TRP A 323 -2.20 15.28 -29.92
C TRP A 323 -3.13 15.20 -31.14
N GLN A 324 -3.35 13.98 -31.63
CA GLN A 324 -4.46 13.70 -32.52
C GLN A 324 -5.74 13.58 -31.70
N LEU A 325 -6.47 14.70 -31.59
CA LEU A 325 -7.72 14.78 -30.85
C LEU A 325 -8.90 14.28 -31.70
N ILE A 326 -9.59 13.28 -31.18
CA ILE A 326 -10.78 12.68 -31.75
C ILE A 326 -11.98 13.24 -31.00
N GLN A 327 -12.70 14.16 -31.63
CA GLN A 327 -13.91 14.71 -31.03
C GLN A 327 -15.01 13.66 -30.91
N PHE A 328 -15.66 13.59 -29.75
CA PHE A 328 -16.89 12.84 -29.58
C PHE A 328 -17.93 13.69 -28.87
N ASP A 329 -19.01 13.99 -29.59
CA ASP A 329 -20.22 14.58 -29.00
C ASP A 329 -21.21 13.46 -28.66
N PRO A 330 -21.43 13.15 -27.36
CA PRO A 330 -22.32 12.05 -26.96
C PRO A 330 -23.79 12.22 -27.39
N GLU A 331 -24.23 13.44 -27.72
CA GLU A 331 -25.60 13.71 -28.14
C GLU A 331 -25.81 13.50 -29.64
N THR A 332 -24.77 13.70 -30.46
CA THR A 332 -24.91 13.71 -31.92
C THR A 332 -24.09 12.66 -32.66
N ASP A 333 -22.97 12.23 -32.10
CA ASP A 333 -22.03 11.37 -32.82
C ASP A 333 -22.41 9.89 -32.71
N GLN A 334 -22.16 9.14 -33.80
CA GLN A 334 -22.37 7.71 -33.81
C GLN A 334 -21.16 6.99 -33.19
N VAL A 335 -21.40 6.27 -32.10
CA VAL A 335 -20.37 5.50 -31.36
C VAL A 335 -19.50 4.64 -32.29
N GLY A 336 -20.11 3.89 -33.22
CA GLY A 336 -19.36 2.99 -34.12
C GLY A 336 -18.43 3.72 -35.10
N GLU A 337 -18.78 4.94 -35.54
CA GLU A 337 -17.93 5.76 -36.39
C GLU A 337 -16.74 6.30 -35.60
N THR A 338 -17.01 6.77 -34.38
CA THR A 338 -15.97 7.25 -33.44
C THR A 338 -14.98 6.14 -33.08
N VAL A 339 -15.46 4.94 -32.76
CA VAL A 339 -14.59 3.76 -32.54
C VAL A 339 -13.71 3.50 -33.75
N SER A 340 -14.26 3.56 -34.96
CA SER A 340 -13.49 3.33 -36.19
C SER A 340 -12.39 4.38 -36.40
N ARG A 341 -12.66 5.64 -36.04
CA ARG A 341 -11.67 6.74 -36.07
C ARG A 341 -10.56 6.52 -35.04
N ILE A 342 -10.91 6.12 -33.81
CA ILE A 342 -9.95 5.82 -32.74
C ILE A 342 -9.04 4.66 -33.16
N VAL A 343 -9.62 3.55 -33.63
CA VAL A 343 -8.86 2.39 -34.11
C VAL A 343 -7.89 2.77 -35.22
N SER A 344 -8.35 3.54 -36.21
CA SER A 344 -7.51 3.97 -37.33
C SER A 344 -6.35 4.85 -36.85
N ALA A 345 -6.60 5.82 -35.98
CA ALA A 345 -5.57 6.70 -35.41
C ALA A 345 -4.51 5.90 -34.63
N LEU A 346 -4.94 4.98 -33.76
CA LEU A 346 -4.03 4.13 -32.99
C LEU A 346 -3.19 3.20 -33.90
N GLN A 347 -3.75 2.72 -35.00
CA GLN A 347 -3.04 1.89 -35.98
C GLN A 347 -2.04 2.71 -36.81
N GLU A 348 -2.36 3.95 -37.13
CA GLU A 348 -1.47 4.87 -37.85
C GLU A 348 -0.28 5.28 -36.98
N ALA A 349 -0.50 5.57 -35.69
CA ALA A 349 0.55 5.93 -34.74
C ALA A 349 1.54 4.78 -34.45
N ARG A 350 1.17 3.53 -34.73
CA ARG A 350 2.04 2.34 -34.57
C ARG A 350 2.97 2.10 -35.76
N LYS A 351 2.83 2.83 -36.88
CA LYS A 351 3.70 2.74 -38.06
C LYS A 351 4.85 3.72 -37.96
#